data_AF-A0A2M7IPG8-F1
#
_entry.id   AF-A0A2M7IPG8-F1
#
_cell.length_a   1.000
_cell.length_b   1.000
_cell.length_c   1.000
_cell.angle_alpha   90.00
_cell.angle_beta   90.00
_cell.angle_gamma   90.00
#
_symmetry.space_group_name_H-M   'P 1'
#
loop_
_entity.id
_entity.type
_entity.pdbx_description
1 polymer ?
#
loop_
_entity_poly.entity_id
_entity_poly.type
_entity_poly.pdbx_seq_one_letter_code
_entity_poly.pdbx_strand_id
1 'polypeptide(L)'
;MASDPDREGEAIAWHVSELIKDTNKNLKRVVFNEITEGAVKEAILHPREIDLNLKEAQEARRILDRLVGYDLSGLIWKKVRYGLSAGRVQSPALRIVMEREREIRAFVPVNYFVLTAEMTSKSYNLSLVCTEEPHQETEAKRIKSVGEAN
;
A
#
# COMPACT_ATOMS: atom_id res chain seq x y z
N MET A 1 15.48 -22.93 16.26
CA MET A 1 15.40 -21.64 15.55
C MET A 1 13.93 -21.30 15.40
N ALA A 2 13.50 -20.20 16.00
CA ALA A 2 12.10 -19.81 16.14
C ALA A 2 11.87 -18.40 15.58
N SER A 3 12.43 -18.12 14.40
CA SER A 3 12.15 -16.90 13.64
C SER A 3 10.74 -16.92 13.05
N ASP A 4 10.28 -15.79 12.54
CA ASP A 4 8.94 -15.65 11.97
C ASP A 4 8.64 -16.67 10.86
N PRO A 5 7.37 -17.05 10.64
CA PRO A 5 6.97 -18.08 9.68
C PRO A 5 6.93 -17.57 8.22
N ASP A 6 7.74 -16.58 7.86
CA ASP A 6 7.81 -16.01 6.53
C ASP A 6 9.16 -16.28 5.85
N ARG A 7 9.32 -15.82 4.61
CA ARG A 7 10.56 -16.01 3.85
C ARG A 7 11.79 -15.32 4.48
N GLU A 8 11.60 -14.20 5.19
CA GLU A 8 12.71 -13.50 5.85
C GLU A 8 13.16 -14.27 7.09
N GLY A 9 12.20 -14.70 7.91
CA GLY A 9 12.43 -15.59 9.03
C GLY A 9 13.09 -16.90 8.61
N GLU A 10 12.73 -17.45 7.44
CA GLU A 10 13.37 -18.66 6.91
C GLU A 10 14.81 -18.43 6.47
N ALA A 11 15.10 -17.32 5.78
CA ALA A 11 16.46 -16.95 5.41
C ALA A 11 17.34 -16.69 6.65
N ILE A 12 16.78 -16.07 7.70
CA ILE A 12 17.46 -15.86 9.00
C ILE A 12 17.77 -17.21 9.65
N ALA A 13 16.79 -18.11 9.72
CA ALA A 13 17.00 -19.45 10.28
C ALA A 13 18.11 -20.20 9.53
N TRP A 14 18.08 -20.17 8.19
CA TRP A 14 19.11 -20.79 7.36
C TRP A 14 20.50 -20.19 7.63
N HIS A 15 20.64 -18.86 7.62
CA HIS A 15 21.92 -18.21 7.89
C HIS A 15 22.46 -18.51 9.28
N VAL A 16 21.60 -18.51 10.30
CA VAL A 16 22.00 -18.88 11.66
C VAL A 16 22.44 -20.34 11.71
N SER A 17 21.71 -21.25 11.06
CA SER A 17 22.11 -22.67 11.02
C SER A 17 23.46 -22.86 10.34
N GLU A 18 23.72 -22.18 9.25
CA GLU A 18 25.00 -22.27 8.53
C GLU A 18 26.17 -21.75 9.38
N LEU A 19 25.93 -20.73 10.21
CA LEU A 19 26.96 -20.17 11.10
C LEU A 19 27.31 -21.07 12.29
N ILE A 20 26.37 -21.90 12.76
CA ILE A 20 26.54 -22.70 13.99
C ILE A 20 26.59 -24.21 13.75
N LYS A 21 26.48 -24.67 12.50
CA LYS A 21 26.41 -26.10 12.13
C LYS A 21 27.58 -26.94 12.66
N ASP A 22 28.76 -26.33 12.78
CA ASP A 22 29.96 -27.00 13.29
C ASP A 22 29.95 -27.15 14.82
N THR A 23 29.20 -26.28 15.51
CA THR A 23 29.09 -26.24 16.98
C THR A 23 27.86 -26.99 17.49
N ASN A 24 26.77 -27.03 16.72
CA ASN A 24 25.55 -27.73 17.08
C ASN A 24 24.95 -28.45 15.86
N LYS A 25 24.93 -29.79 15.93
CA LYS A 25 24.37 -30.66 14.88
C LYS A 25 22.86 -30.90 15.02
N ASN A 26 22.25 -30.57 16.15
CA ASN A 26 20.84 -30.78 16.42
C ASN A 26 20.06 -29.46 16.31
N LEU A 27 19.95 -28.96 15.08
CA LEU A 27 19.23 -27.74 14.78
C LEU A 27 17.80 -28.09 14.37
N LYS A 28 16.83 -27.47 15.04
CA LYS A 28 15.40 -27.64 14.75
C LYS A 28 14.77 -26.31 14.38
N ARG A 29 13.97 -26.29 13.31
CA ARG A 29 13.18 -25.12 12.91
C ARG A 29 11.77 -25.25 13.49
N VAL A 30 11.34 -24.23 14.21
CA VAL A 30 10.03 -24.16 14.86
C VAL A 30 9.31 -22.93 14.32
N VAL A 31 8.05 -23.06 13.92
CA VAL A 31 7.22 -21.97 13.38
C VAL A 31 5.91 -21.90 14.14
N PHE A 32 5.46 -20.69 14.45
CA PHE A 32 4.15 -20.41 15.03
C PHE A 32 3.65 -19.09 14.46
N ASN A 33 2.33 -18.97 14.29
CA ASN A 33 1.70 -17.75 13.75
C ASN A 33 1.23 -16.79 14.85
N GLU A 34 1.26 -17.25 16.10
CA GLU A 34 0.83 -16.50 17.27
C GLU A 34 1.72 -16.83 18.47
N ILE A 35 1.88 -15.86 19.37
CA ILE A 35 2.70 -16.01 20.57
C ILE A 35 1.76 -16.35 21.74
N THR A 36 1.23 -17.57 21.72
CA THR A 36 0.41 -18.14 22.79
C THR A 36 1.12 -19.34 23.41
N GLU A 37 0.86 -19.64 24.69
CA GLU A 37 1.48 -20.79 25.36
C GLU A 37 1.20 -22.11 24.62
N GLY A 38 -0.04 -22.29 24.17
CA GLY A 38 -0.45 -23.48 23.40
C GLY A 38 0.31 -23.59 22.08
N ALA A 39 0.33 -22.52 21.28
CA ALA A 39 0.99 -22.54 19.97
C ALA A 39 2.51 -22.77 20.08
N VAL A 40 3.17 -22.16 21.07
CA VAL A 40 4.61 -22.33 21.27
C VAL A 40 4.95 -23.77 21.70
N LYS A 41 4.19 -24.34 22.65
CA LYS A 41 4.39 -25.74 23.07
C LYS A 41 4.19 -26.70 21.90
N GLU A 42 3.12 -26.51 21.15
CA GLU A 42 2.80 -27.35 19.99
C GLU A 42 3.90 -27.28 18.91
N ALA A 43 4.39 -26.08 18.62
CA ALA A 43 5.44 -25.87 17.64
C ALA A 43 6.79 -26.50 18.05
N ILE A 44 7.09 -26.53 19.36
CA ILE A 44 8.29 -27.20 19.88
C ILE A 44 8.17 -28.73 19.76
N LEU A 45 6.96 -29.29 19.93
CA LEU A 45 6.70 -30.72 19.78
C LEU A 45 6.79 -31.17 18.31
N HIS A 46 6.39 -30.30 17.38
CA HIS A 46 6.38 -30.56 15.94
C HIS A 46 7.35 -29.66 15.16
N PRO A 47 8.67 -29.80 15.36
CA PRO A 47 9.66 -29.08 14.58
C PRO A 47 9.61 -29.54 13.12
N ARG A 48 9.94 -28.63 12.21
CA ARG A 48 10.11 -28.90 10.78
C ARG A 48 11.55 -28.69 10.35
N GLU A 49 11.86 -29.10 9.13
CA GLU A 49 13.10 -28.74 8.44
C GLU A 49 13.04 -27.32 7.87
N ILE A 50 14.20 -26.75 7.57
CA ILE A 50 14.29 -25.45 6.90
C ILE A 50 13.77 -25.59 5.47
N ASP A 51 12.88 -24.69 5.08
CA ASP A 51 12.37 -24.61 3.72
C ASP A 51 13.33 -23.85 2.81
N LEU A 52 14.07 -24.59 2.01
CA LEU A 52 15.04 -24.03 1.07
C LEU A 52 14.39 -23.19 -0.03
N ASN A 53 13.14 -23.49 -0.43
CA ASN A 53 12.46 -22.70 -1.46
C ASN A 53 12.13 -21.30 -0.94
N LEU A 54 11.71 -21.18 0.32
CA LEU A 54 11.46 -19.87 0.95
C LEU A 54 12.75 -19.07 1.12
N LYS A 55 13.85 -19.73 1.50
CA LYS A 55 15.19 -19.12 1.55
C LYS A 55 15.62 -18.61 0.18
N GLU A 56 15.52 -19.44 -0.86
CA GLU A 56 15.91 -19.07 -2.22
C GLU A 56 15.04 -17.94 -2.77
N ALA A 57 13.75 -17.93 -2.48
CA ALA A 57 12.87 -16.81 -2.84
C ALA A 57 13.28 -15.49 -2.17
N GLN A 58 13.71 -15.53 -0.91
CA GLN A 58 14.24 -14.36 -0.20
C GLN A 58 15.56 -13.88 -0.81
N GLU A 59 16.47 -14.82 -1.11
CA GLU A 59 17.76 -14.52 -1.71
C GLU A 59 17.61 -13.93 -3.12
N ALA A 60 16.74 -14.50 -3.95
CA ALA A 60 16.42 -13.99 -5.28
C ALA A 60 15.90 -12.54 -5.20
N ARG A 61 14.97 -12.27 -4.27
CA ARG A 61 14.48 -10.90 -4.03
C ARG A 61 15.61 -9.96 -3.62
N ARG A 62 16.47 -10.38 -2.69
CA ARG A 62 17.59 -9.58 -2.19
C ARG A 62 18.59 -9.25 -3.30
N ILE A 63 18.93 -10.22 -4.14
CA ILE A 63 19.81 -10.04 -5.30
C ILE A 63 19.16 -9.08 -6.29
N LEU A 64 17.88 -9.26 -6.61
CA LEU A 64 17.14 -8.39 -7.53
C LEU A 64 17.10 -6.94 -7.04
N ASP A 65 16.78 -6.72 -5.77
CA ASP A 65 16.78 -5.38 -5.18
C ASP A 65 18.19 -4.76 -5.18
N ARG A 66 19.23 -5.58 -5.06
CA ARG A 66 20.63 -5.16 -5.13
C ARG A 66 21.02 -4.72 -6.55
N LEU A 67 20.67 -5.50 -7.57
CA LEU A 67 20.95 -5.16 -8.97
C LEU A 67 20.29 -3.83 -9.35
N VAL A 68 18.99 -3.67 -9.04
CA VAL A 68 18.28 -2.41 -9.31
C VAL A 68 18.87 -1.26 -8.49
N GLY A 69 19.15 -1.49 -7.21
CA GLY A 69 19.68 -0.46 -6.32
C GLY A 69 21.03 0.07 -6.77
N TYR A 70 22.02 -0.78 -7.03
CA TYR A 70 23.37 -0.31 -7.38
C TYR A 70 23.48 0.20 -8.82
N ASP A 71 22.96 -0.55 -9.80
CA ASP A 71 23.17 -0.21 -11.22
C ASP A 71 22.36 1.03 -11.61
N LEU A 72 21.08 1.09 -11.20
CA LEU A 72 20.19 2.18 -11.60
C LEU A 72 20.48 3.46 -10.80
N SER A 73 20.85 3.37 -9.51
CA SER A 73 21.22 4.57 -8.74
C SER A 73 22.44 5.27 -9.33
N GLY A 74 23.43 4.51 -9.84
CA GLY A 74 24.59 5.08 -10.52
C GLY A 74 24.22 5.90 -11.76
N LEU A 75 23.18 5.50 -12.49
CA LEU A 75 22.65 6.28 -13.61
C LEU A 75 21.91 7.54 -13.14
N ILE A 76 21.09 7.43 -12.10
CA ILE A 76 20.35 8.56 -11.53
C ILE A 76 21.30 9.64 -11.00
N TRP A 77 22.42 9.25 -10.37
CA TRP A 77 23.42 10.21 -9.90
C TRP A 77 24.00 11.06 -11.02
N LYS A 78 24.28 10.43 -12.17
CA LYS A 78 24.84 11.10 -13.35
C LYS A 78 23.82 12.00 -14.07
N LYS A 79 22.53 11.67 -14.02
CA LYS A 79 21.49 12.30 -14.84
C LYS A 79 20.56 13.25 -14.08
N VAL A 80 20.44 13.11 -12.76
CA VAL A 80 19.50 13.87 -11.95
C VAL A 80 20.22 14.59 -10.81
N ARG A 81 20.66 13.85 -9.79
CA ARG A 81 21.35 14.42 -8.62
C ARG A 81 22.10 13.31 -7.88
N TYR A 82 23.33 13.62 -7.47
CA TYR A 82 24.12 12.76 -6.61
C TYR A 82 23.40 12.48 -5.28
N GLY A 83 23.47 11.23 -4.81
CA GLY A 83 22.86 10.79 -3.55
C GLY A 83 21.40 10.33 -3.66
N LEU A 84 20.79 10.35 -4.85
CA LEU A 84 19.47 9.77 -5.07
C LEU A 84 19.55 8.26 -5.29
N SER A 85 18.62 7.50 -4.72
CA SER A 85 18.53 6.06 -4.94
C SER A 85 17.41 5.69 -5.91
N ALA A 86 17.65 4.64 -6.68
CA ALA A 86 16.61 3.91 -7.38
C ALA A 86 16.18 2.70 -6.54
N GLY A 87 14.89 2.37 -6.57
CA GLY A 87 14.38 1.20 -5.85
C GLY A 87 13.33 0.51 -6.69
N ARG A 88 13.44 -0.82 -6.83
CA ARG A 88 12.52 -1.62 -7.65
C ARG A 88 11.05 -1.39 -7.30
N VAL A 89 10.73 -1.23 -6.01
CA VAL A 89 9.36 -0.99 -5.51
C VAL A 89 9.10 0.50 -5.26
N GLN A 90 10.10 1.23 -4.77
CA GLN A 90 9.95 2.65 -4.43
C GLN A 90 9.72 3.52 -5.67
N SER A 91 10.42 3.26 -6.78
CA SER A 91 10.30 4.06 -8.00
C SER A 91 8.91 3.93 -8.64
N PRO A 92 8.30 2.74 -8.79
CA PRO A 92 6.90 2.62 -9.22
C PRO A 92 5.89 3.24 -8.24
N ALA A 93 6.11 3.12 -6.92
CA ALA A 93 5.22 3.75 -5.95
C ALA A 93 5.22 5.29 -6.08
N LEU A 94 6.41 5.88 -6.24
CA LEU A 94 6.54 7.32 -6.50
C LEU A 94 5.88 7.71 -7.83
N ARG A 95 5.97 6.86 -8.86
CA ARG A 95 5.31 7.08 -10.14
C ARG A 95 3.80 7.21 -9.98
N ILE A 96 3.15 6.33 -9.21
CA ILE A 96 1.70 6.40 -8.97
C ILE A 96 1.31 7.74 -8.35
N VAL A 97 2.07 8.19 -7.33
CA VAL A 97 1.84 9.50 -6.69
C VAL A 97 2.01 10.64 -7.70
N MET A 98 3.08 10.59 -8.51
CA MET A 98 3.34 11.61 -9.53
C MET A 98 2.31 11.63 -10.65
N GLU A 99 1.73 10.48 -11.02
CA GLU A 99 0.63 10.41 -11.99
C GLU A 99 -0.62 11.11 -11.44
N ARG A 100 -1.01 10.83 -10.19
CA ARG A 100 -2.11 11.56 -9.52
C ARG A 100 -1.85 13.05 -9.41
N GLU A 101 -0.63 13.45 -9.05
CA GLU A 101 -0.26 14.88 -8.97
C GLU A 101 -0.39 15.58 -10.34
N ARG A 102 -0.04 14.89 -11.43
CA ARG A 102 -0.23 15.42 -12.80
C ARG A 102 -1.71 15.56 -13.15
N GLU A 103 -2.56 14.60 -12.77
CA GLU A 103 -4.01 14.70 -12.94
C GLU A 103 -4.58 15.91 -12.21
N ILE A 104 -4.16 16.14 -10.95
CA ILE A 104 -4.59 17.29 -10.14
C ILE A 104 -4.16 18.60 -10.79
N ARG A 105 -2.92 18.70 -11.29
CA ARG A 105 -2.42 19.91 -11.96
C ARG A 105 -3.10 20.19 -13.30
N ALA A 106 -3.52 19.14 -14.00
CA ALA A 106 -4.24 19.25 -15.26
C ALA A 106 -5.75 19.48 -15.08
N PHE A 107 -6.27 19.33 -13.85
CA PHE A 107 -7.68 19.52 -13.56
C PHE A 107 -8.06 21.01 -13.66
N VAL A 108 -8.95 21.31 -14.61
CA VAL A 108 -9.55 22.64 -14.75
C VAL A 108 -10.91 22.61 -14.04
N PRO A 109 -11.05 23.24 -12.86
CA PRO A 109 -12.31 23.24 -12.13
C PRO A 109 -13.38 24.01 -12.92
N VAL A 110 -14.59 23.45 -12.94
CA VAL A 110 -15.75 24.09 -13.56
C VAL A 110 -16.69 24.52 -12.45
N ASN A 111 -17.12 25.79 -12.47
CA ASN A 111 -18.12 26.28 -11.53
C ASN A 111 -19.49 25.73 -11.90
N TYR A 112 -20.25 25.30 -10.89
CA TYR A 112 -21.64 24.89 -11.01
C TYR A 112 -22.38 25.28 -9.75
N PHE A 113 -23.71 25.42 -9.86
CA PHE A 113 -24.58 25.73 -8.75
C PHE A 113 -25.37 24.48 -8.37
N VAL A 114 -25.42 24.17 -7.08
CA VAL A 114 -26.32 23.16 -6.52
C VAL A 114 -27.47 23.89 -5.87
N LEU A 115 -28.69 23.60 -6.30
CA LEU A 115 -29.91 24.20 -5.76
C LEU A 115 -30.58 23.19 -4.83
N THR A 116 -30.78 23.58 -3.58
CA THR A 116 -31.47 22.77 -2.57
C THR A 116 -32.76 23.46 -2.12
N ALA A 117 -33.78 22.67 -1.79
CA ALA A 117 -35.06 23.14 -1.28
C ALA A 117 -35.42 22.37 -0.01
N GLU A 118 -35.61 23.11 1.09
CA GLU A 118 -36.13 22.55 2.34
C GLU A 118 -37.65 22.67 2.33
N MET A 119 -38.35 21.54 2.31
CA MET A 119 -39.81 21.48 2.28
C MET A 119 -40.35 20.84 3.55
N THR A 120 -41.33 21.48 4.17
CA THR A 120 -42.05 20.92 5.32
C THR A 120 -43.43 20.48 4.88
N SER A 121 -43.73 19.19 5.01
CA SER A 121 -45.09 18.66 4.97
C SER A 121 -45.57 18.35 6.39
N LYS A 122 -46.89 18.22 6.60
CA LYS A 122 -47.59 18.18 7.92
C LYS A 122 -46.95 17.34 9.03
N SER A 123 -46.09 16.36 8.71
CA SER A 123 -45.36 15.57 9.70
C SER A 123 -43.89 15.30 9.38
N TYR A 124 -43.34 15.85 8.28
CA TYR A 124 -41.97 15.56 7.84
C TYR A 124 -41.30 16.78 7.20
N ASN A 125 -40.00 16.94 7.47
CA ASN A 125 -39.13 17.84 6.74
C ASN A 125 -38.37 17.04 5.68
N LEU A 126 -38.33 17.55 4.46
CA LEU A 126 -37.71 16.92 3.30
C LEU A 126 -36.74 17.93 2.67
N SER A 127 -35.47 17.55 2.55
CA SER A 127 -34.48 18.30 1.78
C SER A 127 -34.41 17.72 0.38
N LEU A 128 -34.74 18.53 -0.63
CA LEU A 128 -34.69 18.18 -2.04
C LEU A 128 -33.49 18.86 -2.71
N VAL A 129 -32.87 18.16 -3.65
CA VAL A 129 -31.78 18.69 -4.48
C VAL A 129 -32.26 18.75 -5.93
N CYS A 130 -32.06 19.88 -6.60
CA CYS A 130 -32.35 20.02 -8.02
C CYS A 130 -31.45 19.09 -8.83
N THR A 131 -32.03 18.37 -9.79
CA THR A 131 -31.28 17.45 -10.67
C THR A 131 -30.37 18.19 -11.65
N GLU A 132 -30.69 19.43 -11.98
CA GLU A 132 -29.89 20.26 -12.87
C GLU A 132 -28.86 21.07 -12.06
N GLU A 133 -27.60 20.97 -12.47
CA GLU A 133 -26.47 21.71 -11.91
C GLU A 133 -26.00 22.77 -12.90
N PRO A 134 -26.64 23.95 -12.96
CA PRO A 134 -26.31 24.96 -13.96
C PRO A 134 -24.90 25.51 -13.72
N HIS A 135 -24.17 25.74 -14.81
CA HIS A 135 -22.82 26.35 -14.78
C HIS A 135 -22.84 27.89 -14.79
N GLN A 136 -24.00 28.50 -15.07
CA GLN A 136 -24.17 29.95 -15.13
C GLN A 136 -25.14 30.43 -14.03
N GLU A 137 -24.81 31.54 -13.38
CA GLU A 137 -25.61 32.11 -12.30
C GLU A 137 -27.00 32.58 -12.79
N THR A 138 -27.08 33.05 -14.03
CA THR A 138 -28.35 33.46 -14.68
C THR A 138 -29.35 32.31 -14.74
N GLU A 139 -28.87 31.13 -15.12
CA GLU A 139 -29.71 29.93 -15.22
C GLU A 139 -30.07 29.38 -13.85
N ALA A 140 -29.12 29.40 -12.90
CA ALA A 140 -29.40 29.05 -11.51
C ALA A 140 -30.52 29.94 -10.90
N LYS A 141 -30.50 31.26 -11.18
CA LYS A 141 -31.55 32.19 -10.75
C LYS A 141 -32.89 31.91 -11.43
N ARG A 142 -32.88 31.56 -12.72
CA ARG A 142 -34.09 31.17 -13.45
C ARG A 142 -34.74 29.94 -12.80
N ILE A 143 -33.98 28.86 -12.61
CA ILE A 143 -34.47 27.62 -11.99
C ILE A 143 -34.96 27.88 -10.57
N LYS A 144 -34.20 28.65 -9.77
CA LYS A 144 -34.63 29.06 -8.42
C LYS A 144 -35.98 29.79 -8.46
N SER A 145 -36.15 30.77 -9.34
CA SER A 145 -37.39 31.55 -9.43
C SER A 145 -38.61 30.68 -9.82
N VAL A 146 -38.41 29.68 -10.69
CA VAL A 146 -39.45 28.72 -11.06
C VAL A 146 -39.78 27.81 -9.86
N GLY A 147 -38.77 27.39 -9.11
CA GLY A 147 -38.95 26.58 -7.90
C GLY A 147 -39.68 27.31 -6.77
N GLU A 148 -39.39 28.60 -6.55
CA GLU A 148 -40.05 29.43 -5.52
C GLU A 148 -41.49 29.82 -5.89
N ALA A 149 -41.84 29.79 -7.19
CA ALA A 149 -43.18 30.12 -7.66
C ALA A 149 -44.18 28.95 -7.57
N ASN A 150 -43.70 27.73 -7.29
CA ASN A 150 -44.52 26.51 -7.11
C ASN A 150 -44.64 26.13 -5.63
#